data_AF-A0A9X7THX7-F1
#
_entry.id   AF-A0A9X7THX7-F1
#
_cell.length_a   1.000
_cell.length_b   1.000
_cell.length_c   1.000
_cell.angle_alpha   90.00
_cell.angle_beta   90.00
_cell.angle_gamma   90.00
#
_symmetry.space_group_name_H-M   'P 1'
#
loop_
_entity.id
_entity.type
_entity.pdbx_description
1 polymer ?
#
loop_
_entity_poly.entity_id
_entity_poly.type
_entity_poly.pdbx_seq_one_letter_code
_entity_poly.pdbx_strand_id
1 'polypeptide(L)'
;MKSKEILGYDVKEISNQTVEQLLEKKKELQGKLNDLQQELLKRKVEARMGTLKNTASIRNLRKDIARILTLLSIINKEIEKRGKERKK
;
A
#
# COMPACT_ATOMS: atom_id res chain seq x y z
N MET A 1 5.15 -21.70 -8.75
CA MET A 1 4.67 -20.29 -8.84
C MET A 1 5.02 -19.57 -7.55
N LYS A 2 6.03 -18.68 -7.55
CA LYS A 2 6.36 -17.87 -6.37
C LYS A 2 5.24 -16.84 -6.16
N SER A 3 4.65 -16.82 -4.97
CA SER A 3 3.71 -15.76 -4.57
C SER A 3 4.41 -14.42 -4.72
N LYS A 4 3.72 -13.40 -5.26
CA LYS A 4 4.31 -12.09 -5.52
C LYS A 4 4.26 -11.28 -4.22
N GLU A 5 5.33 -11.31 -3.43
CA GLU A 5 5.42 -10.49 -2.21
C GLU A 5 5.37 -9.00 -2.56
N ILE A 6 4.48 -8.27 -1.88
CA ILE A 6 4.42 -6.81 -1.96
C ILE A 6 4.64 -6.27 -0.57
N LEU A 7 5.79 -5.62 -0.35
CA LEU A 7 6.13 -4.95 0.92
C LEU A 7 6.18 -5.90 2.13
N GLY A 8 6.54 -7.17 1.91
CA GLY A 8 6.58 -8.21 2.95
C GLY A 8 5.22 -8.83 3.27
N TYR A 9 4.15 -8.42 2.60
CA TYR A 9 2.85 -9.09 2.67
C TYR A 9 2.78 -10.17 1.59
N ASP A 10 2.54 -11.42 1.99
CA ASP A 10 2.21 -12.48 1.04
C ASP A 10 0.78 -12.26 0.56
N VAL A 11 0.60 -12.06 -0.75
CA VAL A 11 -0.72 -11.87 -1.38
C VAL A 11 -1.64 -13.07 -1.10
N LYS A 12 -1.08 -14.26 -0.78
CA LYS A 12 -1.84 -15.44 -0.34
C LYS A 12 -2.41 -15.34 1.09
N GLU A 13 -1.87 -14.51 1.98
CA GLU A 13 -2.45 -14.31 3.31
C GLU A 13 -3.75 -13.51 3.25
N ILE A 14 -3.88 -12.61 2.26
CA ILE A 14 -5.07 -11.77 2.06
C ILE A 14 -6.31 -12.64 1.74
N SER A 15 -6.14 -13.73 1.00
CA SER A 15 -7.26 -14.61 0.66
C SER A 15 -7.81 -15.40 1.86
N ASN A 16 -7.01 -15.60 2.91
CA ASN A 16 -7.39 -16.40 4.08
C ASN A 16 -7.95 -15.57 5.24
N GLN A 17 -7.97 -14.23 5.14
CA GLN A 17 -8.44 -13.34 6.20
C GLN A 17 -9.96 -13.10 6.15
N THR A 18 -10.54 -12.69 7.29
CA THR A 18 -11.95 -12.31 7.39
C THR A 18 -12.19 -10.90 6.83
N VAL A 19 -13.44 -10.57 6.46
CA VAL A 19 -13.77 -9.25 5.88
C VAL A 19 -13.45 -8.11 6.84
N GLU A 20 -13.65 -8.31 8.15
CA GLU A 20 -13.32 -7.35 9.19
C GLU A 20 -11.81 -7.08 9.26
N GLN A 21 -10.99 -8.14 9.19
CA GLN A 21 -9.53 -8.01 9.14
C GLN A 21 -9.07 -7.26 7.89
N LEU A 22 -9.69 -7.52 6.73
CA LEU A 22 -9.38 -6.81 5.49
C LEU A 22 -9.72 -5.31 5.58
N LEU A 23 -10.83 -4.96 6.22
CA LEU A 23 -11.24 -3.56 6.43
C LEU A 23 -10.29 -2.84 7.39
N GLU A 24 -9.88 -3.48 8.46
CA GLU A 24 -8.92 -2.90 9.39
C GLU A 24 -7.55 -2.73 8.72
N LYS A 25 -7.09 -3.75 7.98
CA LYS A 25 -5.87 -3.67 7.19
C LYS A 25 -5.91 -2.54 6.15
N LYS A 26 -7.05 -2.34 5.51
CA LYS A 26 -7.26 -1.24 4.57
C LYS A 26 -7.07 0.11 5.25
N LYS A 27 -7.62 0.33 6.45
CA LYS A 27 -7.44 1.57 7.21
C LYS A 27 -5.97 1.79 7.58
N GLU A 28 -5.29 0.77 8.08
CA GLU A 28 -3.85 0.84 8.38
C GLU A 28 -3.03 1.26 7.15
N LEU A 29 -3.31 0.63 6.00
CA LEU A 29 -2.61 0.94 4.75
C LEU A 29 -2.90 2.35 4.24
N GLN A 30 -4.12 2.87 4.45
CA GLN A 30 -4.45 4.26 4.15
C GLN A 30 -3.70 5.24 5.06
N GLY A 31 -3.55 4.94 6.35
CA GLY A 31 -2.72 5.71 7.27
C GLY A 31 -1.26 5.78 6.80
N LYS A 32 -0.66 4.61 6.55
CA LYS A 32 0.72 4.53 6.03
C LYS A 32 0.91 5.23 4.68
N LEU A 33 -0.11 5.18 3.81
CA LEU A 33 -0.08 5.89 2.54
C LEU A 33 0.03 7.40 2.76
N ASN A 34 -0.74 7.96 3.68
CA ASN A 34 -0.69 9.38 4.01
C ASN A 34 0.68 9.76 4.56
N ASP A 35 1.24 8.97 5.47
CA ASP A 35 2.56 9.21 6.06
C ASP A 35 3.65 9.25 4.97
N LEU A 36 3.65 8.27 4.07
CA LEU A 36 4.62 8.20 2.97
C LEU A 36 4.45 9.34 1.96
N GLN A 37 3.22 9.81 1.73
CA GLN A 37 2.97 10.98 0.88
C GLN A 37 3.50 12.27 1.52
N GLN A 38 3.33 12.43 2.83
CA GLN A 38 3.91 13.55 3.58
C GLN A 38 5.43 13.50 3.56
N GLU A 39 6.02 12.32 3.78
CA GLU A 39 7.47 12.16 3.69
C GLU A 39 7.97 12.47 2.26
N LEU A 40 7.28 11.99 1.23
CA LEU A 40 7.62 12.30 -0.16
C LEU A 40 7.59 13.82 -0.42
N LEU A 41 6.60 14.53 0.13
CA LEU A 41 6.53 15.99 0.01
C LEU A 41 7.73 16.65 0.67
N LYS A 42 8.06 16.24 1.90
CA LYS A 42 9.24 16.74 2.62
C LYS A 42 10.52 16.51 1.82
N ARG A 43 10.74 15.31 1.27
CA ARG A 43 11.91 15.02 0.42
C ARG A 43 11.95 15.85 -0.86
N LYS A 44 10.80 16.13 -1.47
CA LYS A 44 10.73 17.03 -2.65
C LYS A 44 11.10 18.47 -2.29
N VAL A 45 10.72 18.95 -1.11
CA VAL A 45 11.13 20.27 -0.61
C VAL A 45 12.64 20.29 -0.36
N GLU A 46 13.18 19.30 0.36
CA GLU A 46 14.64 19.14 0.57
C GLU A 46 15.39 19.11 -0.77
N ALA A 47 14.85 18.43 -1.78
CA ALA A 47 15.45 18.36 -3.12
C ALA A 47 15.50 19.73 -3.80
N ARG A 48 14.39 20.49 -3.73
CA ARG A 48 14.32 21.85 -4.31
C ARG A 48 15.24 22.83 -3.61
N MET A 49 15.43 22.68 -2.30
CA MET A 49 16.36 23.49 -1.52
C MET A 49 17.82 23.08 -1.69
N GLY A 50 18.10 21.98 -2.41
CA GLY A 50 19.46 21.46 -2.56
C GLY A 50 20.03 20.79 -1.31
N THR A 51 19.21 20.56 -0.27
CA THR A 51 19.63 19.97 1.01
C THR A 51 19.39 18.46 1.08
N LEU A 52 18.83 17.86 0.02
CA LEU A 52 18.56 16.42 -0.03
C LEU A 52 19.86 15.62 -0.10
N LYS A 53 20.19 14.92 0.99
CA LYS A 53 21.38 14.06 1.07
C LYS A 53 21.26 12.77 0.27
N ASN A 54 20.07 12.20 0.18
CA ASN A 54 19.84 10.92 -0.50
C ASN A 54 18.77 11.07 -1.59
N THR A 55 19.19 11.21 -2.84
CA THR A 55 18.30 11.36 -4.01
C THR A 55 17.50 10.08 -4.31
N ALA A 56 18.02 8.91 -3.94
CA ALA A 56 17.31 7.64 -4.13
C ALA A 56 16.09 7.49 -3.22
N SER A 57 16.03 8.25 -2.11
CA SER A 57 14.91 8.22 -1.15
C SER A 57 13.56 8.53 -1.82
N ILE A 58 13.51 9.54 -2.70
CA ILE A 58 12.30 9.91 -3.45
C ILE A 58 11.82 8.76 -4.34
N ARG A 59 12.74 8.11 -5.06
CA ARG A 59 12.44 6.97 -5.92
C ARG A 59 11.92 5.79 -5.11
N ASN A 60 12.53 5.52 -3.94
CA ASN A 60 12.11 4.43 -3.07
C ASN A 60 10.72 4.68 -2.48
N LEU A 61 10.48 5.88 -1.93
CA LEU A 61 9.16 6.30 -1.42
C LEU A 61 8.06 6.18 -2.49
N ARG A 62 8.34 6.59 -3.74
CA ARG A 62 7.38 6.42 -4.84
C ARG A 62 7.05 4.94 -5.11
N LYS A 63 8.03 4.04 -5.02
CA LYS A 63 7.81 2.60 -5.17
C LYS A 63 6.99 2.04 -4.01
N ASP A 64 7.25 2.47 -2.80
CA ASP A 64 6.52 2.02 -1.61
C ASP A 64 5.06 2.48 -1.65
N ILE A 65 4.81 3.73 -2.05
CA ILE A 65 3.46 4.24 -2.34
C ILE A 65 2.75 3.37 -3.39
N ALA A 66 3.41 3.07 -4.51
CA ALA A 66 2.83 2.24 -5.57
C ALA A 66 2.49 0.81 -5.10
N ARG A 67 3.33 0.23 -4.24
CA ARG A 67 3.09 -1.08 -3.62
C ARG A 67 1.87 -1.06 -2.70
N ILE A 68 1.73 -0.04 -1.85
CA ILE A 68 0.56 0.11 -0.96
C ILE A 68 -0.72 0.29 -1.78
N LEU A 69 -0.69 1.12 -2.81
CA LEU A 69 -1.85 1.30 -3.71
C LEU A 69 -2.24 -0.03 -4.38
N THR A 70 -1.26 -0.86 -4.76
CA THR A 70 -1.52 -2.19 -5.32
C THR A 70 -2.21 -3.09 -4.30
N LEU A 71 -1.72 -3.13 -3.05
CA LEU A 71 -2.35 -3.91 -1.97
C LEU A 71 -3.78 -3.44 -1.68
N LEU A 72 -4.01 -2.14 -1.60
CA LEU A 72 -5.35 -1.57 -1.43
C LEU A 72 -6.30 -1.98 -2.57
N SER A 73 -5.82 -1.99 -3.81
CA SER A 73 -6.60 -2.45 -4.97
C SER A 73 -6.97 -3.94 -4.85
N ILE A 74 -6.03 -4.79 -4.43
CA ILE A 74 -6.28 -6.22 -4.22
C ILE A 74 -7.34 -6.42 -3.12
N ILE A 75 -7.20 -5.75 -1.98
CA ILE A 75 -8.14 -5.82 -0.86
C ILE A 75 -9.55 -5.40 -1.30
N ASN A 76 -9.67 -4.28 -2.02
CA ASN A 76 -10.97 -3.82 -2.51
C ASN A 76 -11.64 -4.85 -3.44
N LYS A 77 -10.88 -5.45 -4.36
CA LYS A 77 -11.39 -6.51 -5.25
C LYS A 77 -11.87 -7.74 -4.47
N GLU A 78 -11.15 -8.14 -3.43
CA GLU A 78 -11.53 -9.28 -2.58
C GLU A 78 -12.82 -9.01 -1.79
N ILE A 79 -12.96 -7.80 -1.23
CA ILE A 79 -14.19 -7.36 -0.56
C ILE A 79 -15.37 -7.38 -1.55
N GLU A 80 -15.19 -6.84 -2.75
CA GLU A 80 -16.23 -6.84 -3.79
C GLU A 80 -16.64 -8.25 -4.22
N LYS A 81 -15.67 -9.17 -4.37
CA LYS A 81 -15.93 -10.56 -4.74
C LYS A 81 -16.81 -11.25 -3.69
N ARG A 82 -16.45 -11.15 -2.41
CA ARG A 82 -17.23 -11.71 -1.30
C ARG A 82 -18.62 -11.07 -1.17
N GLY A 83 -18.74 -9.78 -1.49
CA GLY A 83 -20.03 -9.09 -1.54
C GLY A 83 -20.97 -9.61 -2.64
N LYS A 84 -20.43 -10.02 -3.79
CA LYS A 84 -21.22 -10.64 -4.88
C LYS A 84 -21.66 -12.06 -4.54
N GLU A 85 -20.79 -12.85 -3.91
CA GLU A 85 -21.10 -14.22 -3.47
C GLU A 85 -22.25 -14.26 -2.45
N ARG A 86 -22.33 -13.27 -1.54
CA ARG A 86 -23.44 -13.16 -0.56
C ARG A 86 -24.80 -12.77 -1.17
N LYS A 87 -24.82 -12.20 -2.38
CA LYS A 87 -26.05 -11.73 -3.05
C LYS A 87 -26.61 -12.74 -4.05
N LYS A 88 -25.91 -13.86 -4.25
CA LYS A 88 -26.29 -14.94 -5.16
C LYS A 88 -26.95 -16.06 -4.37
#